data_AF-A0AAV7TX04-F1
#
_entry.id   AF-A0AAV7TX04-F1
#
_cell.length_a   1.000
_cell.length_b   1.000
_cell.length_c   1.000
_cell.angle_alpha   90.00
_cell.angle_beta   90.00
_cell.angle_gamma   90.00
#
_symmetry.space_group_name_H-M   'P 1'
#
loop_
_entity.id
_entity.type
_entity.pdbx_description
1 polymer ?
#
loop_
_entity_poly.entity_id
_entity_poly.type
_entity_poly.pdbx_seq_one_letter_code
_entity_poly.pdbx_strand_id
1 'polypeptide(L)'
;MQPARPVPGEGLEAHTAAILAAMGAPKPALENKIDTVAVDLGLLRADHCKLTDRVGEIKKERETFKAVKQQPRTLGLKYAFLFTAKLQLVDRDQTHFFTSAREA
;
A
#
# COMPACT_ATOMS: atom_id res chain seq x y z
N MET A 1 70.19 -10.81 26.11
CA MET A 1 68.99 -9.99 25.89
C MET A 1 67.78 -10.90 26.01
N GLN A 2 67.00 -10.80 27.08
CA GLN A 2 65.74 -11.55 27.22
C GLN A 2 64.61 -10.76 26.55
N PRO A 3 63.71 -11.41 25.80
CA PRO A 3 62.50 -10.76 25.30
C PRO A 3 61.56 -10.46 26.47
N ALA A 4 61.03 -9.24 26.51
CA ALA A 4 60.06 -8.81 27.51
C ALA A 4 58.81 -9.70 27.44
N ARG A 5 58.36 -10.19 28.60
CA ARG A 5 57.10 -10.94 28.70
C ARG A 5 55.92 -9.98 28.46
N PRO A 6 54.88 -10.39 27.72
CA PRO A 6 53.70 -9.57 27.52
C PRO A 6 52.99 -9.34 28.86
N VAL A 7 52.57 -8.09 29.09
CA VAL A 7 51.93 -7.64 30.32
C VAL A 7 50.51 -8.24 30.39
N PRO A 8 50.06 -8.83 31.53
CA PRO A 8 48.79 -9.55 31.63
C PRO A 8 47.49 -8.71 31.54
N GLY A 9 47.50 -7.57 30.84
CA GLY A 9 46.36 -6.65 30.73
C GLY A 9 45.99 -6.24 29.30
N GLU A 10 46.89 -6.35 28.33
CA GLU A 10 46.70 -5.76 26.98
C GLU A 10 45.60 -6.48 26.16
N GLY A 11 45.37 -7.77 26.39
CA GLY A 11 44.34 -8.55 25.68
C GLY A 11 42.92 -8.32 26.20
N LEU A 12 42.76 -8.05 27.50
CA LEU A 12 41.45 -7.92 28.13
C LEU A 12 40.80 -6.56 27.81
N GLU A 13 41.58 -5.48 27.83
CA GLU A 13 41.09 -4.15 27.46
C GLU A 13 40.74 -4.07 25.97
N ALA A 14 41.56 -4.67 25.10
CA ALA A 14 41.28 -4.76 23.67
C ALA A 14 40.00 -5.58 23.37
N HIS A 15 39.78 -6.69 24.07
CA HIS A 15 38.54 -7.46 23.94
C HIS A 15 37.32 -6.71 24.48
N THR A 16 37.46 -6.00 25.60
CA THR A 16 36.36 -5.22 26.18
C THR A 16 35.96 -4.07 25.25
N ALA A 17 36.94 -3.38 24.66
CA ALA A 17 36.70 -2.34 23.67
C ALA A 17 36.03 -2.87 22.39
N ALA A 18 36.44 -4.06 21.92
CA ALA A 18 35.83 -4.71 20.76
C ALA A 18 34.36 -5.09 21.01
N ILE A 19 34.05 -5.61 22.21
CA ILE A 19 32.67 -5.95 22.60
C ILE A 19 31.80 -4.69 22.70
N LEU A 20 32.31 -3.61 23.32
CA LEU A 20 31.60 -2.33 23.40
C LEU A 20 31.33 -1.72 22.02
N ALA A 21 32.31 -1.78 21.10
CA ALA A 21 32.15 -1.33 19.72
C ALA A 21 31.11 -2.18 18.96
N ALA A 22 31.13 -3.51 19.15
CA ALA A 22 30.17 -4.44 18.57
C ALA A 22 28.74 -4.26 19.12
N MET A 23 28.58 -3.81 20.38
CA MET A 23 27.28 -3.46 20.95
C MET A 23 26.79 -2.07 20.51
N GLY A 24 27.70 -1.15 20.21
CA GLY A 24 27.37 0.20 19.72
C GLY A 24 26.95 0.24 18.25
N ALA A 25 27.55 -0.59 17.39
CA ALA A 25 27.26 -0.66 15.95
C ALA A 25 25.81 -1.05 15.56
N PRO A 26 25.12 -2.00 16.22
CA PRO A 26 23.76 -2.40 15.83
C PRO A 26 22.70 -1.34 16.16
N LYS A 27 22.92 -0.47 17.15
CA LYS A 27 21.93 0.52 17.58
C LYS A 27 21.59 1.58 16.51
N PRO A 28 22.54 2.33 15.92
CA PRO A 28 22.21 3.31 14.90
C PRO A 28 21.69 2.65 13.61
N ALA A 29 22.14 1.43 13.29
CA ALA A 29 21.63 0.69 12.16
C ALA A 29 20.16 0.25 12.34
N LEU A 30 19.76 -0.07 13.57
CA LEU A 30 18.37 -0.37 13.93
C LEU A 30 17.51 0.91 13.91
N GLU A 31 18.00 2.01 14.46
CA GLU A 31 17.31 3.31 14.44
C GLU A 31 17.00 3.76 13.00
N ASN A 32 17.98 3.72 12.10
CA ASN A 32 17.77 4.05 10.68
C ASN A 32 16.72 3.17 9.99
N LYS A 33 16.66 1.88 10.34
CA LYS A 33 15.64 0.95 9.81
C LYS A 33 14.26 1.27 10.36
N ILE A 34 14.16 1.62 11.63
CA ILE A 34 12.89 2.04 12.26
C ILE A 34 12.37 3.31 11.59
N ASP A 35 13.24 4.29 11.34
CA ASP A 35 12.87 5.52 10.64
C ASP A 35 12.37 5.25 9.22
N THR A 36 13.04 4.36 8.49
CA THR A 36 12.62 3.94 7.14
C THR A 36 11.22 3.30 7.17
N VAL A 37 10.99 2.36 8.09
CA VAL A 37 9.68 1.70 8.23
C VAL A 37 8.59 2.70 8.63
N ALA A 38 8.91 3.69 9.46
CA ALA A 38 7.95 4.72 9.85
C ALA A 38 7.52 5.58 8.65
N VAL A 39 8.46 5.95 7.78
CA VAL A 39 8.16 6.68 6.53
C VAL A 39 7.28 5.84 5.60
N ASP A 40 7.67 4.58 5.36
CA ASP A 40 6.92 3.67 4.47
C ASP A 40 5.49 3.43 4.97
N LEU A 41 5.30 3.25 6.28
CA LEU A 41 3.98 3.14 6.89
C LEU A 41 3.15 4.42 6.71
N GLY A 42 3.79 5.59 6.79
CA GLY A 42 3.15 6.87 6.52
C GLY A 42 2.62 6.97 5.09
N LEU A 43 3.44 6.58 4.11
CA LEU A 43 3.06 6.56 2.70
C LEU A 43 1.91 5.56 2.44
N LEU A 44 2.02 4.35 2.99
CA LEU A 44 1.00 3.32 2.82
C LEU A 44 -0.35 3.74 3.40
N ARG A 45 -0.36 4.43 4.55
CA ARG A 45 -1.58 4.99 5.14
C ARG A 45 -2.19 6.06 4.24
N ALA A 46 -1.38 6.95 3.68
CA ALA A 46 -1.86 7.98 2.77
C ALA A 46 -2.50 7.38 1.52
N ASP A 47 -1.88 6.35 0.94
CA ASP A 47 -2.41 5.67 -0.24
C ASP A 47 -3.67 4.87 0.08
N HIS A 48 -3.73 4.23 1.25
CA HIS A 48 -4.95 3.56 1.72
C HIS A 48 -6.13 4.55 1.87
N CYS A 49 -5.89 5.74 2.43
CA CYS A 49 -6.92 6.79 2.53
C CYS A 49 -7.40 7.20 1.12
N LYS A 50 -6.49 7.53 0.20
CA LYS A 50 -6.85 7.88 -1.19
C LYS A 50 -7.65 6.78 -1.89
N LEU A 51 -7.27 5.52 -1.70
CA LEU A 51 -7.98 4.39 -2.29
C LEU A 51 -9.38 4.24 -1.71
N THR A 52 -9.52 4.42 -0.39
CA THR A 52 -10.81 4.34 0.31
C THR A 52 -11.75 5.43 -0.18
N ASP A 53 -11.26 6.67 -0.32
CA ASP A 53 -12.05 7.79 -0.84
C ASP A 53 -12.53 7.51 -2.27
N ARG A 54 -11.63 7.06 -3.14
CA ARG A 54 -11.96 6.73 -4.53
C ARG A 54 -12.94 5.56 -4.64
N VAL A 55 -12.84 4.56 -3.77
CA VAL A 55 -13.83 3.47 -3.68
C VAL A 55 -15.18 4.01 -3.21
N GLY A 56 -15.19 4.97 -2.29
CA GLY A 56 -16.39 5.68 -1.85
C GLY A 56 -17.08 6.44 -3.00
N GLU A 57 -16.32 7.16 -3.81
CA GLU A 57 -16.82 7.86 -5.01
C GLU A 57 -17.40 6.88 -6.03
N ILE A 58 -16.68 5.81 -6.37
CA ILE A 58 -17.16 4.78 -7.29
C ILE A 58 -18.45 4.12 -6.78
N LYS A 59 -18.58 3.91 -5.46
CA LYS A 59 -19.82 3.41 -4.86
C LYS A 59 -20.96 4.39 -5.07
N LYS A 60 -20.78 5.69 -4.77
CA LYS A 60 -21.79 6.73 -4.98
C LYS A 60 -22.23 6.80 -6.44
N GLU A 61 -21.29 6.81 -7.38
CA GLU A 61 -21.59 6.77 -8.82
C GLU A 61 -22.42 5.53 -9.18
N ARG A 62 -22.03 4.34 -8.71
CA ARG A 62 -22.80 3.11 -8.93
C ARG A 62 -24.21 3.14 -8.35
N GLU A 63 -24.44 3.92 -7.29
CA GLU A 63 -25.78 4.15 -6.74
C GLU A 63 -26.65 4.98 -7.67
N THR A 64 -26.09 5.99 -8.37
CA THR A 64 -26.86 6.78 -9.35
C THR A 64 -27.44 5.90 -10.46
N PHE A 65 -26.73 4.84 -10.83
CA PHE A 65 -27.22 3.88 -11.81
C PHE A 65 -28.21 2.83 -11.25
N LYS A 66 -28.53 2.81 -9.94
CA LYS A 66 -29.53 1.86 -9.38
C LYS A 66 -30.90 2.03 -10.05
N ALA A 67 -31.31 3.28 -10.30
CA ALA A 67 -32.56 3.57 -11.00
C ALA A 67 -32.50 3.11 -12.47
N VAL A 68 -31.39 3.43 -13.16
CA VAL A 68 -31.16 3.05 -14.56
C VAL A 68 -31.20 1.53 -14.76
N LYS A 69 -30.69 0.73 -13.82
CA LYS A 69 -30.67 -0.75 -13.91
C LYS A 69 -32.05 -1.40 -13.95
N GLN A 70 -33.09 -0.74 -13.44
CA GLN A 70 -34.42 -1.35 -13.41
C GLN A 70 -34.98 -1.49 -14.82
N GLN A 71 -34.76 -0.49 -15.69
CA GLN A 71 -35.29 -0.49 -17.06
C GLN A 71 -34.71 -1.62 -17.95
N PRO A 72 -33.38 -1.80 -18.09
CA PRO A 72 -32.80 -2.94 -18.79
C PRO A 72 -33.29 -4.28 -18.23
N ARG A 73 -33.40 -4.39 -16.91
CA ARG A 73 -33.87 -5.62 -16.26
C ARG A 73 -35.32 -5.94 -16.62
N THR A 74 -36.21 -4.94 -16.65
CA THR A 74 -37.61 -5.12 -17.08
C THR A 74 -37.71 -5.45 -18.57
N LEU A 75 -36.79 -4.94 -19.39
CA LEU A 75 -36.74 -5.17 -20.83
C LEU A 75 -36.00 -6.46 -21.22
N GLY A 76 -35.46 -7.22 -20.25
CA GLY A 76 -34.71 -8.44 -20.51
C GLY A 76 -33.33 -8.21 -21.16
N LEU A 77 -32.81 -6.98 -21.11
CA LEU A 77 -31.51 -6.62 -21.67
C LEU A 77 -30.37 -7.06 -20.75
N LYS A 78 -29.28 -7.53 -21.34
CA LYS A 78 -28.06 -7.89 -20.60
C LYS A 78 -27.29 -6.61 -20.26
N TYR A 79 -26.85 -6.47 -19.02
CA TYR A 79 -26.04 -5.34 -18.59
C TYR A 79 -24.97 -5.74 -17.57
N ALA A 80 -23.87 -4.99 -17.50
CA ALA A 80 -22.77 -5.19 -16.56
C ALA A 80 -22.19 -3.85 -16.05
N PHE A 81 -21.61 -3.86 -14.84
CA PHE A 81 -20.87 -2.71 -14.31
C PHE A 81 -19.37 -2.98 -14.35
N LEU A 82 -18.68 -2.21 -15.18
CA LEU A 82 -17.24 -2.22 -15.23
C LEU A 82 -16.64 -1.34 -14.12
N PHE A 83 -15.37 -1.57 -13.81
CA PHE A 83 -14.55 -0.64 -13.04
C PHE A 83 -14.12 0.47 -14.02
N THR A 84 -14.32 1.77 -13.85
CA THR A 84 -14.78 2.68 -12.77
C THR A 84 -16.24 3.13 -12.99
N ALA A 85 -17.21 2.42 -12.43
CA ALA A 85 -18.65 2.75 -12.50
C ALA A 85 -19.28 2.87 -13.91
N LYS A 86 -18.61 2.41 -14.98
CA LYS A 86 -19.19 2.40 -16.33
C LYS A 86 -20.27 1.33 -16.47
N LEU A 87 -21.42 1.70 -17.02
CA LEU A 87 -22.50 0.78 -17.36
C LEU A 87 -22.29 0.27 -18.78
N GLN A 88 -22.25 -1.05 -18.94
CA GLN A 88 -22.32 -1.72 -20.23
C GLN A 88 -23.73 -2.25 -20.42
N LEU A 89 -24.36 -1.94 -21.55
CA LEU A 89 -25.67 -2.44 -21.95
C LEU A 89 -25.55 -3.16 -23.30
N VAL A 90 -26.15 -4.34 -23.43
CA VAL A 90 -26.22 -5.07 -24.70
C VAL A 90 -27.65 -5.05 -25.21
N ASP A 91 -27.85 -4.45 -26.37
CA ASP A 91 -29.13 -4.39 -27.09
C ASP A 91 -28.92 -4.86 -28.53
N ARG A 92 -29.67 -5.88 -28.96
CA ARG A 92 -29.68 -6.40 -30.35
C ARG A 92 -28.28 -6.51 -30.99
N ASP A 93 -27.37 -7.21 -30.30
CA ASP A 93 -25.96 -7.43 -30.69
C ASP A 93 -25.05 -6.18 -30.70
N GLN A 94 -25.54 -5.03 -30.26
CA GLN A 94 -24.74 -3.84 -30.03
C GLN A 94 -24.44 -3.67 -28.53
N THR A 95 -23.20 -3.27 -28.23
CA THR A 95 -22.77 -2.97 -26.87
C THR A 95 -22.62 -1.46 -26.70
N HIS A 96 -23.36 -0.90 -25.77
CA HIS A 96 -23.30 0.51 -25.39
C HIS A 96 -22.57 0.67 -24.06
N PHE A 97 -21.77 1.73 -23.96
CA PHE A 97 -21.04 2.07 -22.73
C PHE A 97 -21.47 3.46 -22.28
N PHE A 98 -21.85 3.56 -21.02
CA PHE A 98 -22.26 4.81 -20.39
C PHE A 98 -21.35 5.11 -19.22
N THR A 99 -20.89 6.36 -19.13
CA THR A 99 -20.01 6.81 -18.04
C THR A 99 -20.77 7.52 -16.94
N SER A 100 -22.00 7.98 -17.22
CA SER A 100 -22.90 8.57 -16.23
C SER A 100 -24.34 8.06 -16.38
N ALA A 101 -25.12 8.12 -15.29
CA ALA A 101 -26.54 7.76 -15.30
C ALA A 101 -27.41 8.74 -16.12
N ARG A 102 -26.88 9.92 -16.47
CA ARG A 102 -27.55 10.91 -17.33
C ARG A 102 -27.39 10.59 -18.81
N GLU A 103 -26.29 9.93 -19.18
CA GLU A 103 -26.03 9.47 -20.55
C GLU A 103 -26.81 8.19 -20.91
N ALA A 104 -27.10 7.37 -19.90
CA ALA A 104 -27.77 6.07 -20.02
C ALA A 104 -29.30 6.21 -20.05
#